data_AF-A0A8H5HDM4-F1
#
_entry.id   AF-A0A8H5HDM4-F1
#
_cell.length_a   1.000
_cell.length_b   1.000
_cell.length_c   1.000
_cell.angle_alpha   90.00
_cell.angle_beta   90.00
_cell.angle_gamma   90.00
#
_symmetry.space_group_name_H-M   'P 1'
#
loop_
_entity.id
_entity.type
_entity.pdbx_description
1 polymer ?
#
loop_
_entity_poly.entity_id
_entity_poly.type
_entity_poly.pdbx_seq_one_letter_code
_entity_poly.pdbx_strand_id
1 'polypeptide(L)'
;MMTLLLVCKSSCEWITPLLYRSVTFWHAGQISKFYALHNVEEGQHVHFRHIQHLWIGSTPSHHRDLDYASSSWPITILDRIFNACSNLRSLYIIDIDQNQWYRLEDAIPGQLETLAMAPVHGAVRINEMKNKPRLRHFTTAHTFMRDNEIQDLVLSPHLETFRRLVASMQSQEVWGMDQTACVSEFKTLKEMQLVFYGTPATKLCEQEAKLRDITDDPRVVLSLSKAETWRELLYSEFQAEAEAHLSGLSRNQSQDFLYSTLAI
;
A
#
# COMPACT_ATOMS: atom_id res chain seq x y z
N MET A 1 -6.32 -24.80 6.45
CA MET A 1 -6.16 -24.55 5.00
C MET A 1 -5.08 -25.42 4.35
N MET A 2 -3.86 -25.54 4.90
CA MET A 2 -2.77 -26.31 4.23
C MET A 2 -3.08 -27.80 4.00
N THR A 3 -3.87 -28.44 4.86
CA THR A 3 -4.25 -29.86 4.71
C THR A 3 -5.08 -30.13 3.45
N LEU A 4 -5.81 -29.14 2.93
CA LEU A 4 -6.65 -29.30 1.73
C LEU A 4 -5.84 -29.31 0.43
N LEU A 5 -4.63 -28.74 0.43
CA LEU A 5 -3.74 -28.74 -0.74
C LEU A 5 -3.23 -30.14 -1.10
N LEU A 6 -3.21 -31.05 -0.12
CA LEU A 6 -2.68 -32.41 -0.27
C LEU A 6 -3.74 -33.42 -0.71
N VAL A 7 -5.00 -33.01 -0.88
CA VAL A 7 -6.12 -33.91 -1.16
C VAL A 7 -6.13 -34.34 -2.63
N CYS A 8 -6.14 -33.38 -3.55
CA CYS A 8 -6.07 -33.65 -4.99
C CYS A 8 -5.65 -32.39 -5.77
N LYS A 9 -5.29 -32.57 -7.05
CA LYS A 9 -4.90 -31.47 -7.95
C LYS A 9 -5.97 -30.38 -8.04
N SER A 10 -7.24 -30.76 -8.14
CA SER A 10 -8.35 -29.80 -8.21
C SER A 10 -8.47 -28.93 -6.96
N SER A 11 -8.33 -29.52 -5.76
CA SER A 11 -8.33 -28.75 -4.51
C SER A 11 -7.15 -27.76 -4.46
N CYS A 12 -5.98 -28.17 -4.97
CA CYS A 12 -4.83 -27.29 -5.08
C CYS A 12 -5.10 -26.11 -6.03
N GLU A 13 -5.68 -26.37 -7.21
CA GLU A 13 -6.05 -25.32 -8.18
C GLU A 13 -7.07 -24.34 -7.60
N TRP A 14 -8.03 -24.81 -6.80
CA TRP A 14 -9.06 -23.95 -6.19
C TRP A 14 -8.52 -23.07 -5.07
N ILE A 15 -7.59 -23.59 -4.28
CA ILE A 15 -7.05 -22.90 -3.10
C ILE A 15 -5.90 -21.96 -3.48
N THR A 16 -5.17 -22.25 -4.56
CA THR A 16 -4.01 -21.46 -5.00
C THR A 16 -4.33 -19.96 -5.13
N PRO A 17 -5.39 -19.51 -5.82
CA PRO A 17 -5.70 -18.09 -5.90
C PRO A 17 -5.88 -17.41 -4.54
N LEU A 18 -6.43 -18.14 -3.55
CA LEU A 18 -6.65 -17.63 -2.19
C LEU A 18 -5.35 -17.48 -1.42
N LEU A 19 -4.41 -18.43 -1.59
CA LEU A 19 -3.12 -18.41 -0.90
C LEU A 19 -2.18 -17.32 -1.42
N TYR A 20 -2.25 -17.04 -2.73
CA TYR A 20 -1.36 -16.08 -3.38
C TYR A 20 -1.96 -14.67 -3.44
N ARG A 21 -3.19 -14.46 -2.97
CA ARG A 21 -3.85 -13.15 -3.08
C ARG A 21 -3.11 -12.05 -2.33
N SER A 22 -2.74 -12.33 -1.08
CA SER A 22 -2.04 -11.38 -0.21
C SER A 22 -0.70 -11.97 0.17
N VAL A 23 0.38 -11.29 -0.21
CA VAL A 23 1.76 -11.77 0.00
C VAL A 23 2.56 -10.74 0.77
N THR A 24 3.34 -11.21 1.73
CA THR A 24 4.21 -10.37 2.57
C THR A 24 5.65 -10.84 2.44
N PHE A 25 6.54 -9.90 2.11
CA PHE A 25 7.98 -10.09 2.11
C PHE A 25 8.62 -9.12 3.09
N TRP A 26 9.32 -9.64 4.08
CA TRP A 26 10.08 -8.83 5.03
C TRP A 26 11.58 -9.18 5.00
N HIS A 27 12.00 -10.09 4.10
CA HIS A 27 13.39 -10.43 3.83
C HIS A 27 13.74 -10.51 2.34
N ALA A 28 14.96 -10.13 1.97
CA ALA A 28 15.45 -10.26 0.60
C ALA A 28 15.48 -11.73 0.15
N GLY A 29 15.88 -12.63 1.05
CA GLY A 29 15.88 -14.06 0.79
C GLY A 29 14.48 -14.65 0.51
N GLN A 30 13.41 -14.08 1.10
CA GLN A 30 12.04 -14.51 0.79
C GLN A 30 11.65 -14.12 -0.63
N ILE A 31 11.98 -12.88 -1.05
CA ILE A 31 11.72 -12.38 -2.39
C ILE A 31 12.43 -13.24 -3.43
N SER A 32 13.73 -13.46 -3.25
CA SER A 32 14.55 -14.24 -4.20
C SER A 32 14.08 -15.69 -4.30
N LYS A 33 13.77 -16.34 -3.17
CA LYS A 33 13.22 -17.70 -3.16
C LYS A 33 11.86 -17.74 -3.82
N PHE A 34 10.95 -16.84 -3.45
CA PHE A 34 9.62 -16.78 -4.04
C PHE A 34 9.70 -16.62 -5.56
N TYR A 35 10.53 -15.71 -6.06
CA TYR A 35 10.73 -15.55 -7.49
C TYR A 35 11.30 -16.83 -8.13
N ALA A 36 12.36 -17.42 -7.56
CA ALA A 36 12.96 -18.64 -8.10
C ALA A 36 11.98 -19.83 -8.16
N LEU A 37 11.12 -20.01 -7.14
CA LEU A 37 10.13 -21.08 -7.11
C LEU A 37 9.02 -20.92 -8.16
N HIS A 38 8.69 -19.69 -8.56
CA HIS A 38 7.56 -19.40 -9.46
C HIS A 38 8.00 -18.92 -10.85
N ASN A 39 9.30 -18.82 -11.11
CA ASN A 39 9.89 -18.38 -12.38
C ASN A 39 10.47 -19.57 -13.16
N VAL A 40 9.73 -20.68 -13.24
CA VAL A 40 10.12 -21.89 -13.96
C VAL A 40 9.40 -21.92 -15.31
N GLU A 41 10.15 -21.55 -16.36
CA GLU A 41 9.80 -21.64 -17.80
C GLU A 41 8.60 -20.82 -18.33
N GLU A 42 8.68 -20.47 -19.62
CA GLU A 42 7.76 -19.59 -20.35
C GLU A 42 6.30 -20.11 -20.27
N GLY A 43 5.51 -19.54 -19.37
CA GLY A 43 4.07 -19.81 -19.26
C GLY A 43 3.51 -19.92 -17.85
N GLN A 44 4.35 -20.07 -16.82
CA GLN A 44 3.90 -20.38 -15.45
C GLN A 44 3.87 -19.18 -14.47
N HIS A 45 3.81 -17.94 -14.95
CA HIS A 45 3.55 -16.77 -14.08
C HIS A 45 2.12 -16.74 -13.50
N VAL A 46 1.37 -17.83 -13.58
CA VAL A 46 -0.03 -17.95 -13.14
C VAL A 46 -0.17 -17.53 -11.68
N HIS A 47 0.80 -17.89 -10.83
CA HIS A 47 0.80 -17.53 -9.41
C HIS A 47 0.92 -16.02 -9.17
N PHE A 48 1.76 -15.31 -9.94
CA PHE A 48 1.89 -13.85 -9.81
C PHE A 48 0.60 -13.13 -10.19
N ARG A 49 -0.17 -13.67 -11.15
CA ARG A 49 -1.49 -13.12 -11.52
C ARG A 49 -2.53 -13.24 -10.41
N HIS A 50 -2.31 -14.08 -9.40
CA HIS A 50 -3.21 -14.17 -8.27
C HIS A 50 -2.93 -13.11 -7.20
N ILE A 51 -1.73 -12.51 -7.20
CA ILE A 51 -1.34 -11.50 -6.22
C ILE A 51 -2.12 -10.20 -6.47
N GLN A 52 -2.87 -9.78 -5.44
CA GLN A 52 -3.64 -8.54 -5.41
C GLN A 52 -3.16 -7.57 -4.34
N HIS A 53 -2.64 -8.09 -3.22
CA HIS A 53 -2.10 -7.27 -2.13
C HIS A 53 -0.67 -7.70 -1.86
N LEU A 54 0.27 -6.76 -1.88
CA LEU A 54 1.67 -7.05 -1.70
C LEU A 54 2.28 -6.11 -0.66
N TRP A 55 2.91 -6.69 0.36
CA TRP A 55 3.71 -5.98 1.33
C TRP A 55 5.19 -6.34 1.14
N ILE A 56 6.05 -5.34 1.07
CA ILE A 56 7.50 -5.51 0.98
C ILE A 56 8.15 -4.57 1.99
N GLY A 57 8.99 -5.12 2.86
CA GLY A 57 9.72 -4.37 3.88
C GLY A 57 9.38 -4.81 5.29
N SER A 58 9.96 -4.12 6.28
CA SER A 58 9.82 -4.51 7.68
C SER A 58 8.38 -4.38 8.19
N THR A 59 7.98 -5.30 9.07
CA THR A 59 6.67 -5.32 9.74
C THR A 59 6.85 -4.96 11.23
N PRO A 60 5.78 -4.68 12.00
CA PRO A 60 5.91 -4.40 13.43
C PRO A 60 6.62 -5.50 14.24
N SER A 61 6.55 -6.75 13.78
CA SER A 61 7.16 -7.91 14.47
C SER A 61 8.46 -8.39 13.82
N HIS A 62 8.81 -7.89 12.63
CA HIS A 62 9.95 -8.39 11.86
C HIS A 62 10.73 -7.24 11.21
N HIS A 63 11.94 -7.00 11.71
CA HIS A 63 12.93 -6.06 11.17
C HIS A 63 14.20 -6.83 10.81
N ARG A 64 14.67 -6.76 9.55
CA ARG A 64 15.93 -7.41 9.11
C ARG A 64 16.55 -6.72 7.90
N ASP A 65 16.82 -7.47 6.83
CA ASP A 65 17.69 -7.09 5.71
C ASP A 65 17.01 -6.15 4.71
N LEU A 66 15.72 -5.85 4.87
CA LEU A 66 14.97 -4.86 4.07
C LEU A 66 14.73 -3.54 4.84
N ASP A 67 15.61 -3.16 5.76
CA ASP A 67 15.55 -1.87 6.43
C ASP A 67 16.00 -0.70 5.51
N TYR A 68 15.71 0.53 5.92
CA TYR A 68 16.05 1.74 5.18
C TYR A 68 17.57 1.84 4.99
N ALA A 69 18.00 2.27 3.80
CA ALA A 69 19.40 2.29 3.35
C ALA A 69 20.09 0.92 3.28
N SER A 70 19.36 -0.20 3.41
CA SER A 70 19.93 -1.53 3.18
C SER A 70 20.31 -1.74 1.72
N SER A 71 21.48 -2.34 1.49
CA SER A 71 21.91 -2.79 0.15
C SER A 71 21.33 -4.15 -0.25
N SER A 72 20.54 -4.79 0.61
CA SER A 72 20.04 -6.15 0.38
C SER A 72 18.76 -6.18 -0.47
N TRP A 73 18.15 -5.02 -0.75
CA TRP A 73 16.97 -4.91 -1.60
C TRP A 73 17.21 -5.55 -2.98
N PRO A 74 16.50 -6.64 -3.34
CA PRO A 74 16.70 -7.33 -4.61
C PRO A 74 15.93 -6.64 -5.74
N ILE A 75 16.31 -5.39 -6.07
CA ILE A 75 15.60 -4.49 -6.97
C ILE A 75 15.25 -5.14 -8.31
N THR A 76 16.21 -5.81 -8.96
CA THR A 76 15.99 -6.48 -10.25
C THR A 76 14.94 -7.60 -10.16
N ILE A 77 14.82 -8.27 -9.02
CA ILE A 77 13.81 -9.31 -8.82
C ILE A 77 12.45 -8.67 -8.56
N LEU A 78 12.39 -7.62 -7.75
CA LEU A 78 11.16 -6.86 -7.48
C LEU A 78 10.55 -6.28 -8.76
N ASP A 79 11.37 -5.68 -9.63
CA ASP A 79 10.94 -5.21 -10.96
C ASP A 79 10.22 -6.32 -11.74
N ARG A 80 10.80 -7.52 -11.81
CA ARG A 80 10.19 -8.66 -12.51
C ARG A 80 8.92 -9.16 -11.83
N ILE A 81 8.88 -9.17 -10.50
CA ILE A 81 7.66 -9.53 -9.75
C ILE A 81 6.55 -8.54 -10.07
N PHE A 82 6.82 -7.23 -10.02
CA PHE A 82 5.81 -6.21 -10.32
C PHE A 82 5.28 -6.34 -11.75
N ASN A 83 6.17 -6.52 -12.73
CA ASN A 83 5.78 -6.77 -14.12
C ASN A 83 4.93 -8.05 -14.30
N ALA A 84 5.13 -9.07 -13.46
CA ALA A 84 4.35 -10.31 -13.51
C ALA A 84 2.99 -10.23 -12.77
N CYS A 85 2.85 -9.33 -11.80
CA CYS A 85 1.65 -9.16 -10.97
C CYS A 85 0.57 -8.31 -11.67
N SER A 86 -0.02 -8.85 -12.75
CA SER A 86 -1.01 -8.15 -13.58
C SER A 86 -2.35 -7.87 -12.90
N ASN A 87 -2.56 -8.31 -11.66
CA ASN A 87 -3.76 -8.06 -10.87
C ASN A 87 -3.48 -7.34 -9.54
N LEU A 88 -2.27 -6.81 -9.36
CA LEU A 88 -1.89 -6.09 -8.14
C LEU A 88 -2.77 -4.84 -7.95
N ARG A 89 -3.44 -4.74 -6.79
CA ARG A 89 -4.34 -3.66 -6.39
C ARG A 89 -3.79 -2.82 -5.26
N SER A 90 -3.16 -3.44 -4.27
CA SER A 90 -2.55 -2.76 -3.13
C SER A 90 -1.07 -3.12 -3.02
N LEU A 91 -0.24 -2.11 -2.86
CA LEU A 91 1.21 -2.25 -2.73
C LEU A 91 1.70 -1.40 -1.56
N TYR A 92 2.36 -2.07 -0.61
CA TYR A 92 3.03 -1.45 0.52
C TYR A 92 4.53 -1.68 0.34
N ILE A 93 5.28 -0.62 0.08
CA ILE A 93 6.74 -0.66 -0.01
C ILE A 93 7.31 0.13 1.15
N ILE A 94 7.82 -0.61 2.12
CA ILE A 94 8.23 -0.10 3.41
C ILE A 94 9.75 -0.18 3.51
N ASP A 95 10.39 0.87 4.02
CA ASP A 95 11.84 0.95 4.25
C ASP A 95 12.70 0.89 2.98
N ILE A 96 12.15 1.25 1.81
CA ILE A 96 12.93 1.40 0.58
C ILE A 96 13.80 2.68 0.63
N ASP A 97 15.08 2.55 0.29
CA ASP A 97 15.97 3.71 0.16
C ASP A 97 15.48 4.66 -0.95
N GLN A 98 15.49 5.97 -0.68
CA GLN A 98 15.04 6.99 -1.63
C GLN A 98 15.77 6.93 -2.98
N ASN A 99 17.03 6.47 -3.01
CA ASN A 99 17.83 6.34 -4.21
C ASN A 99 17.62 5.00 -4.92
N GLN A 100 16.70 4.15 -4.46
CA GLN A 100 16.35 2.89 -5.14
C GLN A 100 14.97 2.95 -5.78
N TRP A 101 14.10 3.85 -5.34
CA TRP A 101 12.72 3.94 -5.84
C TRP A 101 12.62 4.13 -7.36
N TYR A 102 13.44 5.02 -7.94
CA TYR A 102 13.42 5.29 -9.39
C TYR A 102 13.66 4.03 -10.25
N ARG A 103 14.24 2.97 -9.67
CA ARG A 103 14.51 1.71 -10.36
C ARG A 103 13.29 0.79 -10.43
N LEU A 104 12.23 1.10 -9.67
CA LEU A 104 11.02 0.28 -9.54
C LEU A 104 9.76 1.01 -10.03
N GLU A 105 9.76 2.34 -10.10
CA GLU A 105 8.56 3.14 -10.40
C GLU A 105 7.93 2.79 -11.75
N ASP A 106 8.73 2.46 -12.77
CA ASP A 106 8.25 2.06 -14.09
C ASP A 106 7.70 0.63 -14.16
N ALA A 107 7.99 -0.19 -13.15
CA ALA A 107 7.48 -1.56 -13.04
C ALA A 107 6.11 -1.61 -12.36
N ILE A 108 5.67 -0.52 -11.74
CA ILE A 108 4.40 -0.46 -11.01
C ILE A 108 3.24 -0.74 -11.97
N PRO A 109 2.37 -1.72 -11.70
CA PRO A 109 1.29 -2.09 -12.63
C PRO A 109 0.21 -1.01 -12.77
N GLY A 110 -0.35 -0.88 -13.98
CA GLY A 110 -1.38 0.11 -14.29
C GLY A 110 -2.69 -0.04 -13.50
N GLN A 111 -3.02 -1.25 -13.03
CA GLN A 111 -4.23 -1.52 -12.25
C GLN A 111 -4.09 -1.32 -10.73
N LEU A 112 -2.92 -0.84 -10.26
CA LEU A 112 -2.68 -0.52 -8.86
C LEU A 112 -3.61 0.62 -8.40
N GLU A 113 -4.31 0.41 -7.28
CA GLU A 113 -5.29 1.33 -6.72
C GLU A 113 -4.81 1.94 -5.40
N THR A 114 -4.02 1.21 -4.61
CA THR A 114 -3.49 1.64 -3.32
C THR A 114 -1.97 1.51 -3.31
N LEU A 115 -1.28 2.60 -3.01
CA LEU A 115 0.17 2.63 -2.79
C LEU A 115 0.46 3.23 -1.43
N ALA A 116 1.19 2.51 -0.59
CA ALA A 116 1.70 3.00 0.68
C ALA A 116 3.23 2.90 0.71
N MET A 117 3.90 4.01 1.04
CA MET A 117 5.36 4.08 1.08
C MET A 117 5.85 4.81 2.33
N ALA A 118 6.77 4.21 3.06
CA ALA A 118 7.32 4.81 4.29
C ALA A 118 8.54 4.04 4.82
N PRO A 119 9.45 4.65 5.58
CA PRO A 119 9.69 6.08 5.67
C PRO A 119 10.58 6.55 4.51
N VAL A 120 10.68 7.87 4.32
CA VAL A 120 11.67 8.54 3.44
C VAL A 120 11.83 7.85 2.07
N HIS A 121 10.75 7.80 1.29
CA HIS A 121 10.84 7.25 -0.06
C HIS A 121 11.33 8.29 -1.08
N GLY A 122 11.71 7.82 -2.29
CA GLY A 122 12.07 8.69 -3.41
C GLY A 122 10.87 9.49 -3.95
N ALA A 123 11.11 10.39 -4.89
CA ALA A 123 10.06 11.19 -5.53
C ALA A 123 9.00 10.28 -6.17
N VAL A 124 7.73 10.53 -5.88
CA VAL A 124 6.60 9.79 -6.48
C VAL A 124 5.87 10.72 -7.44
N ARG A 125 6.03 10.46 -8.75
CA ARG A 125 5.38 11.21 -9.82
C ARG A 125 4.45 10.28 -10.60
N ILE A 126 3.23 10.11 -10.09
CA ILE A 126 2.24 9.16 -10.59
C ILE A 126 1.98 9.36 -12.09
N ASN A 127 1.91 10.61 -12.57
CA ASN A 127 1.59 10.86 -13.97
C ASN A 127 2.77 10.62 -14.92
N GLU A 128 4.00 10.59 -14.39
CA GLU A 128 5.23 10.31 -15.15
C GLU A 128 5.54 8.81 -15.22
N MET A 129 4.96 7.98 -14.34
CA MET A 129 5.19 6.53 -14.34
C MET A 129 4.75 5.88 -15.66
N LYS A 130 5.60 5.00 -16.22
CA LYS A 130 5.38 4.33 -17.50
C LYS A 130 4.00 3.70 -17.67
N ASN A 131 3.51 2.97 -16.68
CA ASN A 131 2.25 2.23 -16.78
C ASN A 131 1.01 3.02 -16.32
N LYS A 132 1.18 4.27 -15.88
CA LYS A 132 0.11 5.18 -15.43
C LYS A 132 -0.88 4.50 -14.46
N PRO A 133 -0.44 4.14 -13.24
CA PRO A 133 -1.28 3.42 -12.30
C PRO A 133 -2.52 4.23 -11.94
N ARG A 134 -3.67 3.55 -11.85
CA ARG A 134 -4.97 4.14 -11.48
C ARG A 134 -5.09 4.28 -9.96
N LEU A 135 -4.10 4.91 -9.34
CA LEU A 135 -4.03 5.08 -7.89
C LEU A 135 -5.22 5.91 -7.41
N ARG A 136 -5.98 5.33 -6.47
CA ARG A 136 -7.08 5.95 -5.75
C ARG A 136 -6.63 6.41 -4.37
N HIS A 137 -5.71 5.67 -3.75
CA HIS A 137 -5.19 5.95 -2.42
C HIS A 137 -3.66 5.97 -2.46
N PHE A 138 -3.09 7.08 -2.02
CA PHE A 138 -1.65 7.17 -1.78
C PHE A 138 -1.40 7.53 -0.31
N THR A 139 -0.62 6.70 0.38
CA THR A 139 -0.22 6.95 1.77
C THR A 139 1.29 7.09 1.88
N THR A 140 1.74 8.12 2.57
CA THR A 140 3.15 8.28 2.94
C THR A 140 3.32 8.53 4.44
N ALA A 141 4.45 8.11 5.00
CA ALA A 141 4.89 8.51 6.33
C ALA A 141 6.33 9.02 6.27
N HIS A 142 6.64 10.00 7.12
CA HIS A 142 8.00 10.47 7.35
C HIS A 142 8.80 10.89 6.10
N THR A 143 8.13 11.20 4.99
CA THR A 143 8.80 11.60 3.74
C THR A 143 8.61 13.10 3.51
N PHE A 144 9.71 13.79 3.22
CA PHE A 144 9.67 15.13 2.66
C PHE A 144 9.34 15.01 1.18
N MET A 145 8.15 15.47 0.80
CA MET A 145 7.74 15.55 -0.61
C MET A 145 7.89 16.99 -1.07
N ARG A 146 8.30 17.20 -2.31
CA ARG A 146 8.40 18.55 -2.90
C ARG A 146 7.04 19.02 -3.40
N ASP A 147 6.83 20.33 -3.48
CA ASP A 147 5.54 20.89 -3.92
C ASP A 147 5.15 20.42 -5.32
N ASN A 148 6.11 20.28 -6.23
CA ASN A 148 5.85 19.75 -7.57
C ASN A 148 5.45 18.26 -7.55
N GLU A 149 5.91 17.47 -6.58
CA GLU A 149 5.45 16.09 -6.40
C GLU A 149 4.03 16.07 -5.87
N ILE A 150 3.70 16.93 -4.90
CA ILE A 150 2.33 17.08 -4.40
C ILE A 150 1.40 17.55 -5.52
N GLN A 151 1.82 18.52 -6.34
CA GLN A 151 1.07 18.97 -7.52
C GLN A 151 0.81 17.83 -8.51
N ASP A 152 1.81 16.99 -8.79
CA ASP A 152 1.61 15.81 -9.64
C ASP A 152 0.58 14.84 -9.05
N LEU A 153 0.66 14.58 -7.73
CA LEU A 153 -0.32 13.73 -7.04
C LEU A 153 -1.74 14.28 -7.15
N VAL A 154 -1.96 15.55 -6.79
CA VAL A 154 -3.30 16.15 -6.78
C VAL A 154 -3.88 16.27 -8.18
N LEU A 155 -3.04 16.41 -9.22
CA LEU A 155 -3.45 16.43 -10.62
C LEU A 155 -3.80 15.05 -11.19
N SER A 156 -3.46 13.96 -10.48
CA SER A 156 -3.82 12.62 -10.92
C SER A 156 -5.35 12.48 -11.02
N PRO A 157 -5.89 12.03 -12.17
CA PRO A 157 -7.34 11.98 -12.40
C PRO A 157 -8.04 10.88 -11.61
N HIS A 158 -7.29 9.94 -11.04
CA HIS A 158 -7.83 8.80 -10.30
C HIS A 158 -7.63 8.90 -8.80
N LEU A 159 -6.75 9.80 -8.34
CA LEU A 159 -6.40 9.90 -6.93
C LEU A 159 -7.55 10.53 -6.15
N GLU A 160 -8.11 9.75 -5.24
CA GLU A 160 -9.22 10.16 -4.39
C GLU A 160 -8.71 10.65 -3.04
N THR A 161 -7.79 9.88 -2.43
CA THR A 161 -7.26 10.16 -1.10
C THR A 161 -5.75 10.22 -1.12
N PHE A 162 -5.20 11.33 -0.62
CA PHE A 162 -3.80 11.46 -0.29
C PHE A 162 -3.64 11.53 1.23
N ARG A 163 -2.91 10.58 1.81
CA ARG A 163 -2.78 10.45 3.27
C ARG A 163 -1.32 10.60 3.69
N ARG A 164 -1.07 11.46 4.68
CA ARG A 164 0.22 11.58 5.37
C ARG A 164 0.08 11.12 6.80
N LEU A 165 0.94 10.20 7.21
CA LEU A 165 1.08 9.79 8.59
C LEU A 165 2.12 10.70 9.26
N VAL A 166 1.70 11.34 10.35
CA VAL A 166 2.47 12.39 11.03
C VAL A 166 2.75 11.96 12.48
N ALA A 167 4.02 12.00 12.88
CA ALA A 167 4.42 11.76 14.27
C ALA A 167 4.27 13.04 15.11
N SER A 168 3.70 12.92 16.32
CA SER A 168 3.38 13.99 17.29
C SER A 168 4.48 15.01 17.66
N MET A 169 5.74 14.77 17.28
CA MET A 169 6.92 15.47 17.83
C MET A 169 7.98 15.80 16.79
N GLN A 170 7.63 15.80 15.50
CA GLN A 170 8.60 16.05 14.43
C GLN A 170 8.24 17.31 13.64
N SER A 171 9.26 17.99 13.10
CA SER A 171 9.12 19.12 12.16
C SER A 171 8.25 18.82 10.93
N GLN A 172 7.93 17.55 10.71
CA GLN A 172 7.03 17.05 9.67
C GLN A 172 5.57 17.53 9.83
N GLU A 173 5.15 17.93 11.03
CA GLU A 173 3.84 18.55 11.25
C GLU A 173 3.68 19.82 10.39
N VAL A 174 4.73 20.64 10.35
CA VAL A 174 4.76 21.90 9.61
C VAL A 174 4.74 21.64 8.10
N TRP A 175 5.56 20.71 7.62
CA TRP A 175 5.61 20.36 6.19
C TRP A 175 4.31 19.75 5.66
N GLY A 176 3.58 19.01 6.51
CA GLY A 176 2.26 18.48 6.20
C GLY A 176 1.25 19.57 5.89
N MET A 177 1.25 20.62 6.70
CA MET A 177 0.27 21.71 6.64
C MET A 177 0.62 22.75 5.57
N ASP A 178 1.90 23.07 5.37
CA ASP A 178 2.33 24.06 4.37
C ASP A 178 1.95 23.65 2.94
N GLN A 179 1.85 22.34 2.67
CA GLN A 179 1.54 21.81 1.34
C GLN A 179 0.04 21.74 1.03
N THR A 180 -0.81 22.16 1.96
CA THR A 180 -2.28 22.19 1.77
C THR A 180 -2.71 23.22 0.73
N ALA A 181 -1.89 24.25 0.47
CA ALA A 181 -2.09 25.20 -0.62
C ALA A 181 -2.14 24.48 -1.99
N CYS A 182 -1.27 23.47 -2.19
CA CYS A 182 -1.27 22.68 -3.42
C CYS A 182 -2.58 21.88 -3.59
N VAL A 183 -3.26 21.49 -2.51
CA VAL A 183 -4.55 20.80 -2.62
C VAL A 183 -5.66 21.76 -3.00
N SER A 184 -5.63 22.97 -2.42
CA SER A 184 -6.68 23.98 -2.60
C SER A 184 -6.84 24.42 -4.06
N GLU A 185 -5.78 24.34 -4.86
CA GLU A 185 -5.77 24.75 -6.27
C GLU A 185 -6.44 23.73 -7.22
N PHE A 186 -6.50 22.44 -6.87
CA PHE A 186 -6.92 21.37 -7.79
C PHE A 186 -8.09 20.55 -7.24
N LYS A 187 -9.12 20.29 -8.07
CA LYS A 187 -10.41 19.71 -7.65
C LYS A 187 -10.53 18.18 -7.77
N THR A 188 -9.53 17.53 -8.34
CA THR A 188 -9.52 16.08 -8.61
C THR A 188 -9.38 15.25 -7.34
N LEU A 189 -8.56 15.71 -6.39
CA LEU A 189 -8.43 15.08 -5.08
C LEU A 189 -9.71 15.28 -4.26
N LYS A 190 -10.26 14.19 -3.73
CA LYS A 190 -11.44 14.23 -2.84
C LYS A 190 -11.05 14.58 -1.41
N GLU A 191 -9.95 14.03 -0.92
CA GLU A 191 -9.54 14.19 0.47
C GLU A 191 -8.01 14.15 0.64
N MET A 192 -7.49 15.07 1.44
CA MET A 192 -6.15 15.01 2.01
C MET A 192 -6.26 14.69 3.50
N GLN A 193 -5.72 13.56 3.92
CA GLN A 193 -5.73 13.13 5.32
C GLN A 193 -4.37 13.38 5.96
N LEU A 194 -4.37 14.06 7.10
CA LEU A 194 -3.22 14.18 8.00
C LEU A 194 -3.54 13.35 9.24
N VAL A 195 -2.93 12.17 9.33
CA VAL A 195 -3.21 11.19 10.39
C VAL A 195 -2.09 11.20 11.41
N PHE A 196 -2.41 11.66 12.61
CA PHE A 196 -1.48 11.72 13.73
C PHE A 196 -1.47 10.40 14.49
N TYR A 197 -0.28 9.85 14.76
CA TYR A 197 -0.11 8.67 15.61
C TYR A 197 0.81 8.97 16.78
N GLY A 198 0.75 8.16 17.83
CA GLY A 198 1.48 8.38 19.08
C GLY A 198 1.18 9.73 19.76
N THR A 199 0.06 10.38 19.39
CA THR A 199 -0.32 11.72 19.82
C THR A 199 -1.50 11.63 20.79
N PRO A 200 -1.45 12.25 21.99
CA PRO A 200 -2.62 12.33 22.85
C PRO A 200 -3.71 13.19 22.22
N ALA A 201 -4.99 12.81 22.42
CA ALA A 201 -6.12 13.48 21.78
C ALA A 201 -6.21 14.99 22.08
N THR A 202 -5.71 15.42 23.23
CA THR A 202 -5.68 16.84 23.63
C THR A 202 -4.86 17.72 22.69
N LYS A 203 -3.83 17.17 22.01
CA LYS A 203 -3.02 17.92 21.05
C LYS A 203 -3.68 18.07 19.69
N LEU A 204 -4.68 17.25 19.36
CA LEU A 204 -5.32 17.33 18.04
C LEU A 204 -6.06 18.66 17.87
N CYS A 205 -6.76 19.15 18.90
CA CYS A 205 -7.45 20.44 18.84
C CYS A 205 -6.50 21.60 18.54
N GLU A 206 -5.28 21.57 19.09
CA GLU A 206 -4.25 22.59 18.81
C GLU A 206 -3.78 22.52 17.35
N GLN A 207 -3.63 21.31 16.80
CA GLN A 207 -3.24 21.13 15.40
C GLN A 207 -4.37 21.47 14.44
N GLU A 208 -5.63 21.21 14.81
CA GLU A 208 -6.80 21.65 14.05
C GLU A 208 -6.86 23.17 13.98
N ALA A 209 -6.65 23.87 15.09
CA ALA A 209 -6.61 25.33 15.11
C ALA A 209 -5.51 25.87 14.18
N LYS A 210 -4.28 25.33 14.29
CA LYS A 210 -3.16 25.73 13.41
C LYS A 210 -3.44 25.43 11.93
N LEU A 211 -4.06 24.29 11.63
CA LEU A 211 -4.42 23.96 10.26
C LEU A 211 -5.42 24.97 9.71
N ARG A 212 -6.41 25.38 10.51
CA ARG A 212 -7.40 26.39 10.10
C ARG A 212 -6.79 27.77 9.88
N ASP A 213 -5.70 28.10 10.57
CA ASP A 213 -4.94 29.33 10.28
C ASP A 213 -4.22 29.27 8.91
N ILE A 214 -4.00 28.06 8.35
CA ILE A 214 -3.27 27.83 7.10
C ILE A 214 -4.22 27.60 5.92
N THR A 215 -5.30 26.84 6.12
CA THR A 215 -6.25 26.48 5.06
C THR A 215 -7.68 26.29 5.58
N ASP A 216 -8.63 26.80 4.79
CA ASP A 216 -10.07 26.60 4.96
C ASP A 216 -10.62 25.49 4.03
N ASP A 217 -9.77 24.76 3.30
CA ASP A 217 -10.23 23.72 2.38
C ASP A 217 -10.87 22.55 3.17
N PRO A 218 -12.17 22.25 2.95
CA PRO A 218 -12.86 21.19 3.69
C PRO A 218 -12.36 19.78 3.36
N ARG A 219 -11.57 19.61 2.29
CA ARG A 219 -10.99 18.33 1.90
C ARG A 219 -9.76 17.97 2.71
N VAL A 220 -9.16 18.92 3.43
CA VAL A 220 -8.03 18.65 4.31
C VAL A 220 -8.57 18.27 5.69
N VAL A 221 -8.37 17.01 6.07
CA VAL A 221 -8.93 16.42 7.28
C VAL A 221 -7.81 15.97 8.22
N LEU A 222 -7.94 16.32 9.50
CA LEU A 222 -7.11 15.79 10.57
C LEU A 222 -7.78 14.60 11.23
N SER A 223 -7.00 13.58 11.59
CA SER A 223 -7.49 12.48 12.43
C SER A 223 -6.39 11.90 13.31
N LEU A 224 -6.81 11.19 14.36
CA LEU A 224 -5.92 10.45 15.25
C LEU A 224 -6.00 8.96 14.96
N SER A 225 -4.84 8.33 14.84
CA SER A 225 -4.71 6.89 14.88
C SER A 225 -4.49 6.42 16.32
N LYS A 226 -5.02 5.24 16.62
CA LYS A 226 -4.74 4.52 17.88
C LYS A 226 -3.39 3.78 17.85
N ALA A 227 -2.78 3.63 16.67
CA ALA A 227 -1.48 2.99 16.53
C ALA A 227 -0.39 3.84 17.19
N GLU A 228 0.61 3.19 17.78
CA GLU A 228 1.75 3.88 18.38
C GLU A 228 2.76 4.28 17.31
N THR A 229 2.84 3.50 16.22
CA THR A 229 3.73 3.76 15.09
C THR A 229 2.99 3.75 13.74
N TRP A 230 3.52 4.49 12.76
CA TRP A 230 3.01 4.44 11.38
C TRP A 230 3.06 3.03 10.79
N ARG A 231 4.06 2.22 11.18
CA ARG A 231 4.26 0.86 10.65
C ARG A 231 3.17 -0.07 11.14
N GLU A 232 2.79 0.03 12.42
CA GLU A 232 1.63 -0.70 12.97
C GLU A 232 0.35 -0.34 12.26
N LEU A 233 0.10 0.96 12.03
CA LEU A 233 -1.08 1.42 11.30
C LEU A 233 -1.14 0.79 9.91
N LEU A 234 -0.11 0.98 9.08
CA LEU A 234 -0.09 0.46 7.72
C LEU A 234 -0.20 -1.07 7.68
N TYR A 235 0.47 -1.76 8.60
CA TYR A 235 0.43 -3.23 8.63
C TYR A 235 -0.95 -3.76 9.04
N SER A 236 -1.61 -3.10 10.00
CA SER A 236 -2.97 -3.46 10.40
C SER A 236 -3.98 -3.29 9.26
N GLU A 237 -3.81 -2.26 8.44
CA GLU A 237 -4.64 -2.03 7.26
C GLU A 237 -4.40 -3.09 6.19
N PHE A 238 -3.14 -3.42 5.90
CA PHE A 238 -2.79 -4.49 4.99
C PHE A 238 -3.40 -5.83 5.43
N GLN A 239 -3.36 -6.14 6.73
CA GLN A 239 -3.99 -7.33 7.29
C GLN A 239 -5.52 -7.30 7.13
N ALA A 240 -6.15 -6.16 7.41
CA ALA A 240 -7.58 -5.99 7.23
C ALA A 240 -8.02 -6.18 5.77
N GLU A 241 -7.23 -5.70 4.80
CA GLU A 241 -7.47 -5.94 3.37
C GLU A 241 -7.42 -7.45 3.03
N ALA A 242 -6.44 -8.16 3.57
CA ALA A 242 -6.30 -9.61 3.38
C ALA A 242 -7.46 -10.38 4.02
N GLU A 243 -7.90 -10.00 5.21
CA GLU A 243 -8.98 -10.65 5.96
C GLU A 243 -10.38 -10.38 5.39
N ALA A 244 -10.64 -9.16 4.91
CA ALA A 244 -11.91 -8.77 4.32
C ALA A 244 -12.27 -9.68 3.13
N HIS A 245 -11.27 -10.11 2.36
CA HIS A 245 -11.46 -11.05 1.28
C HIS A 245 -11.95 -12.43 1.77
N LEU A 246 -11.30 -13.00 2.79
CA LEU A 246 -11.66 -14.31 3.33
C LEU A 246 -13.08 -14.30 3.90
N SER A 247 -13.46 -13.20 4.55
CA SER A 247 -14.80 -13.00 5.11
C SER A 247 -15.86 -12.82 4.03
N GLY A 248 -15.53 -12.16 2.90
CA GLY A 248 -16.40 -12.07 1.72
C GLY A 248 -16.73 -13.43 1.10
N LEU A 249 -15.77 -14.36 1.09
CA LEU A 249 -15.99 -15.72 0.60
C LEU A 249 -16.94 -16.53 1.49
N SER A 250 -16.82 -16.42 2.81
CA SER A 250 -17.70 -17.11 3.76
C SER A 250 -19.16 -16.67 3.63
N ARG A 251 -19.40 -15.38 3.36
CA ARG A 251 -20.74 -14.82 3.12
C ARG A 251 -21.34 -15.30 1.79
N ASN A 252 -20.55 -15.35 0.72
CA ASN A 252 -21.04 -15.80 -0.59
C ASN A 252 -21.33 -17.31 -0.61
N GLN A 253 -20.50 -18.13 0.04
CA GLN A 253 -20.78 -19.58 0.19
C GLN A 253 -22.07 -19.85 0.97
N SER A 254 -22.41 -19.00 1.94
CA SER A 254 -23.65 -19.13 2.71
C SER A 254 -24.89 -18.75 1.88
N GLN A 255 -24.75 -17.84 0.91
CA GLN A 255 -25.82 -17.48 -0.02
C GLN A 255 -26.01 -18.54 -1.11
N ASP A 256 -24.93 -19.10 -1.66
CA ASP A 256 -25.03 -20.15 -2.68
C ASP A 256 -25.56 -21.49 -2.12
N PHE A 257 -25.35 -21.77 -0.83
CA PHE A 257 -26.01 -22.89 -0.14
C PHE A 257 -27.52 -22.67 0.02
N LEU A 258 -27.97 -21.42 0.23
CA LEU A 258 -29.39 -21.10 0.35
C LEU A 258 -30.12 -21.17 -1.01
N TYR A 259 -29.44 -20.92 -2.13
CA TYR A 259 -30.03 -21.04 -3.47
C TYR A 259 -29.97 -22.47 -4.06
N SER A 260 -29.11 -23.35 -3.54
CA SER A 260 -29.06 -24.77 -3.95
C SER A 260 -29.97 -25.70 -3.15
N THR A 261 -30.55 -25.23 -2.04
CA THR A 261 -31.48 -26.02 -1.20
C THR A 261 -32.97 -25.76 -1.53
N LEU A 262 -33.27 -24.97 -2.56
CA LEU A 262 -34.66 -24.67 -3.01
C LEU A 262 -35.01 -25.26 -4.38
N ALA A 263 -34.22 -26.22 -4.88
CA ALA A 263 -34.50 -26.93 -6.11
C ALA A 263 -34.56 -28.46 -5.89
N ILE A 264 -35.55 -28.92 -5.11
CA ILE A 264 -36.17 -30.25 -5.21
C ILE A 264 -37.66 -30.10 -4.98
#